data_AF-A0A5B7DBC1-F1
#
_entry.id   AF-A0A5B7DBC1-F1
#
_cell.length_a   1.000
_cell.length_b   1.000
_cell.length_c   1.000
_cell.angle_alpha   90.00
_cell.angle_beta   90.00
_cell.angle_gamma   90.00
#
_symmetry.space_group_name_H-M   'P 1'
#
loop_
_entity.id
_entity.type
_entity.pdbx_description
1 polymer ?
#
loop_
_entity_poly.entity_id
_entity_poly.type
_entity_poly.pdbx_seq_one_letter_code
_entity_poly.pdbx_strand_id
1 'polypeptide(L)'
;MVKRTECLSPVKSEEGLGSLPFYVVSGSFYLRMDEGCYVPAEISLLKFSFKTGIIREFHAIVEPFLPVSYRRLAMQHSQATHNLLPKDVTDREEMKLVSRSPTEVANLIKNFLSEDYDKCRPLYTLHSEVEQVQQMLHSMTGEDKLKVYSLDMLFQHIHSVLIKKIPLHVSTDVINESLWEYHVGIACKWHIDNEQDSVRYCTMSCVKRWVFLMCRHIGMVLAFGVVPEEGKHYPVEEPVVSTVVNLPLLMQNLNMPNDMSSRIPSAIPTPSPMTQEATWVKLWNCIFF
;
A
#
# COMPACT_ATOMS: atom_id res chain seq x y z
N MET A 1 -30.14 2.26 -13.08
CA MET A 1 -30.02 1.11 -12.16
C MET A 1 -29.38 1.60 -10.88
N VAL A 2 -30.22 2.01 -9.92
CA VAL A 2 -29.86 2.82 -8.74
C VAL A 2 -29.90 1.92 -7.51
N LYS A 3 -28.72 1.54 -6.99
CA LYS A 3 -28.52 0.94 -5.65
C LYS A 3 -27.13 1.31 -5.11
N ARG A 4 -26.72 2.59 -5.19
CA ARG A 4 -25.31 3.00 -4.93
C ARG A 4 -25.06 3.89 -3.71
N THR A 5 -26.06 4.32 -2.94
CA THR A 5 -25.83 5.35 -1.89
C THR A 5 -26.73 5.26 -0.65
N GLU A 6 -27.49 4.19 -0.44
CA GLU A 6 -28.47 4.15 0.68
C GLU A 6 -27.82 4.26 2.07
N CYS A 7 -26.56 3.85 2.25
CA CYS A 7 -25.84 3.98 3.53
C CYS A 7 -25.34 5.42 3.85
N LEU A 8 -25.38 6.35 2.89
CA LEU A 8 -25.00 7.77 3.10
C LEU A 8 -26.21 8.70 3.19
N SER A 9 -27.42 8.14 3.14
CA SER A 9 -28.68 8.89 3.10
C SER A 9 -28.98 9.83 4.30
N PRO A 10 -28.39 9.69 5.51
CA PRO A 10 -28.68 10.65 6.59
C PRO A 10 -27.77 11.88 6.65
N VAL A 11 -26.62 11.92 5.96
CA VAL A 11 -25.62 12.98 6.22
C VAL A 11 -25.68 14.06 5.15
N LYS A 12 -26.56 15.05 5.39
CA LYS A 12 -26.70 16.27 4.57
C LYS A 12 -26.05 17.51 5.20
N SER A 13 -25.48 17.41 6.40
CA SER A 13 -24.78 18.51 7.07
C SER A 13 -23.29 18.21 7.22
N GLU A 14 -22.46 19.23 6.98
CA GLU A 14 -20.99 19.20 7.13
C GLU A 14 -20.60 18.73 8.54
N GLU A 15 -21.32 19.17 9.56
CA GLU A 15 -21.12 18.76 10.96
C GLU A 15 -21.35 17.27 11.20
N GLY A 16 -22.31 16.66 10.48
CA GLY A 16 -22.62 15.24 10.59
C GLY A 16 -21.55 14.36 9.95
N LEU A 17 -20.92 14.83 8.87
CA LEU A 17 -19.89 14.07 8.16
C LEU A 17 -18.59 13.99 8.95
N GLY A 18 -18.26 15.05 9.70
CA GLY A 18 -17.06 15.11 10.52
C GLY A 18 -17.04 14.07 11.65
N SER A 19 -18.18 13.89 12.33
CA SER A 19 -18.32 12.95 13.46
C SER A 19 -18.67 11.53 13.04
N LEU A 20 -19.00 11.29 11.76
CA LEU A 20 -19.41 9.98 11.29
C LEU A 20 -18.22 9.01 11.33
N PRO A 21 -18.36 7.84 12.00
CA PRO A 21 -17.34 6.80 11.97
C PRO A 21 -17.40 6.01 10.66
N PHE A 22 -16.24 5.88 10.03
CA PHE A 22 -15.97 5.10 8.84
C PHE A 22 -15.07 3.91 9.18
N TYR A 23 -15.21 2.84 8.40
CA TYR A 23 -14.42 1.63 8.53
C TYR A 23 -13.62 1.40 7.27
N VAL A 24 -12.30 1.49 7.36
CA VAL A 24 -11.38 1.26 6.23
C VAL A 24 -10.70 -0.08 6.43
N VAL A 25 -10.55 -0.84 5.35
CA VAL A 25 -9.98 -2.18 5.36
C VAL A 25 -9.01 -2.36 4.21
N SER A 26 -7.88 -3.02 4.48
CA SER A 26 -6.96 -3.52 3.46
C SER A 26 -6.64 -4.97 3.80
N GLY A 27 -6.49 -5.79 2.77
CA GLY A 27 -6.10 -7.18 2.95
C GLY A 27 -5.10 -7.60 1.89
N SER A 28 -4.03 -8.28 2.29
CA SER A 28 -3.08 -8.91 1.40
C SER A 28 -3.35 -10.42 1.35
N PHE A 29 -2.87 -11.09 0.30
CA PHE A 29 -3.15 -12.50 0.07
C PHE A 29 -1.87 -13.23 -0.34
N TYR A 30 -1.75 -14.50 0.04
CA TYR A 30 -0.66 -15.34 -0.44
C TYR A 30 -0.88 -15.80 -1.88
N LEU A 31 -2.14 -16.16 -2.20
CA LEU A 31 -2.48 -16.79 -3.47
C LEU A 31 -3.89 -16.38 -3.92
N ARG A 32 -4.00 -16.05 -5.21
CA ARG A 32 -5.28 -16.02 -5.93
C ARG A 32 -5.44 -17.36 -6.65
N MET A 33 -6.44 -18.13 -6.23
CA MET A 33 -6.82 -19.39 -6.88
C MET A 33 -7.74 -19.11 -8.07
N ASP A 34 -8.01 -20.16 -8.83
CA ASP A 34 -9.04 -20.16 -9.87
C ASP A 34 -10.40 -19.78 -9.24
N GLU A 35 -11.31 -19.21 -10.04
CA GLU A 35 -12.65 -18.74 -9.59
C GLU A 35 -12.64 -17.51 -8.67
N GLY A 36 -11.50 -16.84 -8.49
CA GLY A 36 -11.43 -15.58 -7.72
C GLY A 36 -11.42 -15.80 -6.20
N CYS A 37 -11.00 -16.98 -5.75
CA CYS A 37 -10.77 -17.25 -4.33
C CYS A 37 -9.39 -16.72 -3.90
N TYR A 38 -9.33 -15.91 -2.85
CA TYR A 38 -8.09 -15.35 -2.31
C TYR A 38 -7.75 -15.99 -0.96
N VAL A 39 -6.52 -16.49 -0.82
CA VAL A 39 -5.98 -17.00 0.45
C VAL A 39 -5.39 -15.82 1.23
N PRO A 40 -6.01 -15.36 2.32
CA PRO A 40 -5.56 -14.17 3.05
C PRO A 40 -4.18 -14.38 3.68
N ALA A 41 -3.38 -13.32 3.67
CA ALA A 41 -2.06 -13.27 4.30
C ALA A 41 -2.01 -12.27 5.45
N GLU A 42 -2.64 -11.12 5.28
CA GLU A 42 -2.71 -10.07 6.29
C GLU A 42 -4.02 -9.32 6.10
N ILE A 43 -4.58 -8.82 7.20
CA ILE A 43 -5.74 -7.94 7.14
C ILE A 43 -5.62 -6.86 8.21
N SER A 44 -6.02 -5.64 7.83
CA SER A 44 -6.09 -4.50 8.74
C SER A 44 -7.42 -3.80 8.61
N LEU A 45 -8.01 -3.44 9.75
CA LEU A 45 -9.22 -2.63 9.84
C LEU A 45 -8.95 -1.39 10.67
N LEU A 46 -9.49 -0.27 10.22
CA LEU A 46 -9.33 1.04 10.84
C LEU A 46 -10.70 1.68 11.03
N LYS A 47 -11.06 2.00 12.27
CA LYS A 47 -12.22 2.84 12.61
C LYS A 47 -11.72 4.28 12.68
N PHE A 48 -12.25 5.16 11.82
CA PHE A 48 -11.82 6.56 11.75
C PHE A 48 -13.01 7.51 11.69
N SER A 49 -12.83 8.74 12.16
CA SER A 49 -13.72 9.87 11.84
C SER A 49 -12.86 11.08 11.52
N PHE A 50 -13.39 12.05 10.79
CA PHE A 50 -12.62 13.26 10.47
C PHE A 50 -12.37 14.14 11.71
N LYS A 51 -13.31 14.19 12.66
CA LYS A 51 -13.12 15.01 13.88
C LYS A 51 -12.17 14.39 14.90
N THR A 52 -12.13 13.07 14.99
CA THR A 52 -11.32 12.36 15.99
C THR A 52 -10.02 11.80 15.39
N GLY A 53 -9.97 11.63 14.07
CA GLY A 53 -8.92 10.89 13.38
C GLY A 53 -9.10 9.38 13.57
N ILE A 54 -7.97 8.67 13.69
CA ILE A 54 -7.96 7.23 14.00
C ILE A 54 -8.53 6.98 15.41
N ILE A 55 -9.63 6.21 15.47
CA ILE A 55 -10.33 5.86 16.72
C ILE A 55 -9.86 4.50 17.22
N ARG A 56 -9.74 3.51 16.32
CA ARG A 56 -9.33 2.16 16.68
C ARG A 56 -8.70 1.44 15.50
N GLU A 57 -7.73 0.59 15.81
CA GLU A 57 -6.96 -0.19 14.86
C GLU A 57 -7.14 -1.69 15.14
N PHE A 58 -7.14 -2.48 14.08
CA PHE A 58 -7.06 -3.93 14.14
C PHE A 58 -6.13 -4.41 13.04
N HIS A 59 -5.24 -5.35 13.38
CA HIS A 59 -4.27 -5.97 12.48
C HIS A 59 -4.15 -7.44 12.82
N ALA A 60 -4.07 -8.28 11.80
CA ALA A 60 -3.69 -9.67 11.96
C ALA A 60 -2.92 -10.17 10.73
N ILE A 61 -1.86 -10.93 11.00
CA ILE A 61 -1.24 -11.82 10.01
C ILE A 61 -1.98 -13.15 10.07
N VAL A 62 -2.37 -13.68 8.92
CA VAL A 62 -3.17 -14.90 8.80
C VAL A 62 -2.26 -16.07 8.44
N GLU A 63 -2.47 -17.20 9.12
CA GLU A 63 -1.73 -18.42 8.84
C GLU A 63 -2.02 -18.90 7.41
N PRO A 64 -0.98 -19.22 6.60
CA PRO A 64 -1.17 -19.65 5.22
C PRO A 64 -1.80 -21.05 5.14
N PHE A 65 -2.90 -21.17 4.39
CA PHE A 65 -3.41 -22.46 3.90
C PHE A 65 -3.15 -22.58 2.41
N LEU A 66 -2.07 -23.28 2.03
CA LEU A 66 -1.61 -23.36 0.64
C LEU A 66 -1.57 -24.81 0.13
N PRO A 67 -2.26 -25.14 -0.97
CA PRO A 67 -2.06 -26.40 -1.65
C PRO A 67 -0.64 -26.51 -2.19
N VAL A 68 -0.06 -27.71 -2.13
CA VAL A 68 1.36 -27.95 -2.50
C VAL A 68 1.68 -27.50 -3.92
N SER A 69 0.77 -27.71 -4.87
CA SER A 69 0.93 -27.35 -6.28
C SER A 69 1.07 -25.84 -6.53
N TYR A 70 0.53 -25.00 -5.64
CA TYR A 70 0.56 -23.53 -5.79
C TYR A 70 1.68 -22.87 -4.99
N ARG A 71 2.51 -23.65 -4.27
CA ARG A 71 3.57 -23.12 -3.39
C ARG A 71 4.50 -22.14 -4.11
N ARG A 72 4.91 -22.45 -5.34
CA ARG A 72 5.81 -21.58 -6.13
C ARG A 72 5.16 -20.22 -6.43
N LEU A 73 3.88 -20.21 -6.80
CA LEU A 73 3.14 -18.99 -7.12
C LEU A 73 2.95 -18.12 -5.87
N ALA A 74 2.57 -18.74 -4.75
CA ALA A 74 2.41 -18.04 -3.49
C ALA A 74 3.73 -17.43 -3.00
N MET A 75 4.84 -18.16 -3.14
CA MET A 75 6.17 -17.66 -2.77
C MET A 75 6.60 -16.48 -3.64
N GLN A 76 6.39 -16.58 -4.97
CA GLN A 76 6.70 -15.50 -5.90
C GLN A 76 5.89 -14.23 -5.60
N HIS A 77 4.59 -14.36 -5.34
CA HIS A 77 3.74 -13.22 -4.99
C HIS A 77 4.21 -12.59 -3.67
N SER A 78 4.35 -13.39 -2.62
CA SER A 78 4.77 -12.94 -1.29
C SER A 78 6.09 -12.17 -1.36
N GLN A 79 7.12 -12.72 -2.03
CA GLN A 79 8.43 -12.07 -2.15
C GLN A 79 8.38 -10.75 -2.93
N ALA A 80 7.46 -10.60 -3.89
CA ALA A 80 7.29 -9.36 -4.63
C ALA A 80 6.50 -8.30 -3.88
N THR A 81 5.77 -8.70 -2.82
CA THR A 81 4.84 -7.85 -2.07
C THR A 81 5.14 -7.86 -0.57
N HIS A 82 4.29 -8.48 0.22
CA HIS A 82 4.23 -8.38 1.68
C HIS A 82 5.29 -9.22 2.40
N ASN A 83 5.95 -10.15 1.71
CA ASN A 83 7.01 -11.03 2.19
C ASN A 83 6.68 -11.78 3.50
N LEU A 84 5.44 -12.27 3.62
CA LEU A 84 4.93 -12.95 4.84
C LEU A 84 5.04 -14.47 4.77
N LEU A 85 5.55 -15.02 3.67
CA LEU A 85 5.63 -16.47 3.50
C LEU A 85 6.99 -16.96 4.02
N PRO A 86 7.04 -17.88 5.00
CA PRO A 86 8.30 -18.35 5.58
C PRO A 86 9.26 -18.90 4.53
N LYS A 87 10.52 -18.46 4.55
CA LYS A 87 11.56 -18.87 3.59
C LYS A 87 12.22 -20.16 4.06
N ASP A 88 12.45 -20.31 5.37
CA ASP A 88 13.06 -21.50 5.97
C ASP A 88 12.29 -22.05 7.18
N VAL A 89 12.94 -22.92 7.98
CA VAL A 89 12.34 -23.56 9.16
C VAL A 89 12.27 -22.60 10.34
N THR A 90 13.28 -21.76 10.55
CA THR A 90 13.34 -20.80 11.64
C THR A 90 12.27 -19.72 11.45
N ASP A 91 12.18 -19.15 10.24
CA ASP A 91 11.13 -18.20 9.85
C ASP A 91 9.73 -18.77 10.09
N ARG A 92 9.57 -20.08 9.89
CA ARG A 92 8.27 -20.74 10.04
C ARG A 92 7.84 -20.81 11.51
N GLU A 93 8.78 -21.05 12.42
CA GLU A 93 8.47 -21.06 13.85
C GLU A 93 8.12 -19.66 14.35
N GLU A 94 8.86 -18.63 13.93
CA GLU A 94 8.56 -17.24 14.26
C GLU A 94 7.23 -16.78 13.67
N MET A 95 6.97 -17.07 12.40
CA MET A 95 5.70 -16.73 11.76
C MET A 95 4.50 -17.41 12.43
N LYS A 96 4.66 -18.65 12.93
CA LYS A 96 3.61 -19.33 13.69
C LYS A 96 3.29 -18.66 15.03
N LEU A 97 4.24 -17.94 15.64
CA LEU A 97 3.99 -17.21 16.90
C LEU A 97 3.19 -15.93 16.69
N VAL A 98 3.25 -15.35 15.49
CA VAL A 98 2.62 -14.05 15.18
C VAL A 98 1.33 -14.21 14.36
N SER A 99 1.29 -15.23 13.49
CA SER A 99 0.12 -15.53 12.68
C SER A 99 -1.01 -16.15 13.50
N ARG A 100 -2.25 -15.94 13.03
CA ARG A 100 -3.47 -16.46 13.65
C ARG A 100 -4.25 -17.31 12.66
N SER A 101 -4.99 -18.28 13.18
CA SER A 101 -5.87 -19.09 12.35
C SER A 101 -6.97 -18.21 11.70
N PRO A 102 -7.44 -18.53 10.49
CA PRO A 102 -8.52 -17.77 9.84
C PRO A 102 -9.78 -17.60 10.70
N THR A 103 -10.13 -18.63 11.50
CA THR A 103 -11.28 -18.60 12.40
C THR A 103 -11.09 -17.65 13.59
N GLU A 104 -9.89 -17.59 14.17
CA GLU A 104 -9.57 -16.60 15.21
C GLU A 104 -9.66 -15.18 14.66
N VAL A 105 -9.08 -14.94 13.48
CA VAL A 105 -9.12 -13.64 12.81
C VAL A 105 -10.56 -13.22 12.54
N ALA A 106 -11.41 -14.15 12.06
CA ALA A 106 -12.83 -13.88 11.86
C ALA A 106 -13.55 -13.45 13.15
N ASN A 107 -13.31 -14.14 14.27
CA ASN A 107 -13.89 -13.78 15.56
C ASN A 107 -13.41 -12.40 16.05
N LEU A 108 -12.12 -12.09 15.85
CA LEU A 108 -11.57 -10.78 16.20
C LEU A 108 -12.16 -9.66 15.34
N ILE A 109 -12.39 -9.90 14.04
CA ILE A 109 -13.06 -8.94 13.15
C ILE A 109 -14.50 -8.71 13.63
N LYS A 110 -15.23 -9.77 13.99
CA LYS A 110 -16.60 -9.64 14.53
C LYS A 110 -16.61 -8.84 15.84
N ASN A 111 -15.66 -9.11 16.74
CA ASN A 111 -15.52 -8.37 17.99
C ASN A 111 -15.18 -6.90 17.76
N PHE A 112 -14.29 -6.62 16.80
CA PHE A 112 -13.99 -5.26 16.38
C PHE A 112 -15.27 -4.59 15.87
N LEU A 113 -16.00 -5.23 14.97
CA LEU A 113 -17.20 -4.62 14.39
C LEU A 113 -18.40 -4.57 15.35
N SER A 114 -18.42 -5.35 16.44
CA SER A 114 -19.58 -5.62 17.30
C SER A 114 -20.46 -4.41 17.67
N GLU A 115 -19.88 -3.27 18.08
CA GLU A 115 -20.61 -2.03 18.41
C GLU A 115 -21.49 -1.49 17.26
N ASP A 116 -21.11 -1.83 16.03
CA ASP A 116 -21.70 -1.36 14.78
C ASP A 116 -22.03 -2.51 13.81
N TYR A 117 -21.88 -3.76 14.25
CA TYR A 117 -22.06 -4.96 13.45
C TYR A 117 -23.54 -5.11 13.08
N ASP A 118 -24.44 -4.85 14.03
CA ASP A 118 -25.89 -4.84 13.81
C ASP A 118 -26.36 -3.66 12.94
N LYS A 119 -25.55 -2.60 12.83
CA LYS A 119 -25.85 -1.44 11.99
C LYS A 119 -25.45 -1.65 10.53
N CYS A 120 -24.87 -2.81 10.18
CA CYS A 120 -24.43 -3.17 8.84
C CYS A 120 -23.59 -2.06 8.19
N ARG A 121 -22.66 -1.45 8.94
CA ARG A 121 -21.86 -0.36 8.39
C ARG A 121 -20.94 -0.86 7.29
N PRO A 122 -20.87 -0.13 6.16
CA PRO A 122 -20.00 -0.49 5.05
C PRO A 122 -18.53 -0.43 5.44
N LEU A 123 -17.74 -1.37 4.91
CA LEU A 123 -16.29 -1.32 4.92
C LEU A 123 -15.81 -0.67 3.61
N TYR A 124 -14.72 0.08 3.66
CA TYR A 124 -14.17 0.77 2.50
C TYR A 124 -12.74 0.36 2.22
N THR A 125 -12.42 0.11 0.95
CA THR A 125 -11.08 -0.25 0.48
C THR A 125 -10.83 0.34 -0.91
N LEU A 126 -9.61 0.27 -1.44
CA LEU A 126 -9.33 0.75 -2.79
C LEU A 126 -10.22 0.05 -3.83
N HIS A 127 -10.63 0.76 -4.87
CA HIS A 127 -11.52 0.21 -5.90
C HIS A 127 -11.00 -1.11 -6.49
N SER A 128 -9.68 -1.19 -6.73
CA SER A 128 -8.97 -2.38 -7.23
C SER A 128 -8.97 -3.56 -6.23
N GLU A 129 -9.14 -3.29 -4.94
CA GLU A 129 -9.08 -4.27 -3.85
C GLU A 129 -10.47 -4.78 -3.42
N VAL A 130 -11.57 -4.16 -3.90
CA VAL A 130 -12.93 -4.46 -3.43
C VAL A 130 -13.27 -5.96 -3.55
N GLU A 131 -13.07 -6.56 -4.72
CA GLU A 131 -13.37 -7.98 -4.95
C GLU A 131 -12.53 -8.87 -4.04
N GLN A 132 -11.22 -8.63 -4.01
CA GLN A 132 -10.25 -9.39 -3.20
C GLN A 132 -10.62 -9.34 -1.70
N VAL A 133 -10.82 -8.14 -1.15
CA VAL A 133 -11.14 -7.96 0.28
C VAL A 133 -12.50 -8.55 0.62
N GLN A 134 -13.50 -8.40 -0.26
CA GLN A 134 -14.81 -9.01 -0.07
C GLN A 134 -14.71 -10.54 0.00
N GLN A 135 -13.93 -11.16 -0.88
CA GLN A 135 -13.76 -12.61 -0.92
C GLN A 135 -12.95 -13.14 0.27
N MET A 136 -11.91 -12.43 0.71
CA MET A 136 -11.15 -12.81 1.91
C MET A 136 -12.00 -12.70 3.18
N LEU A 137 -12.80 -11.64 3.31
CA LEU A 137 -13.71 -11.50 4.45
C LEU A 137 -14.77 -12.61 4.44
N HIS A 138 -15.34 -12.92 3.27
CA HIS A 138 -16.30 -14.00 3.13
C HIS A 138 -15.68 -15.37 3.48
N SER A 139 -14.46 -15.66 2.97
CA SER A 139 -13.79 -16.94 3.22
C SER A 139 -13.42 -17.17 4.70
N MET A 140 -13.06 -16.11 5.42
CA MET A 140 -12.75 -16.20 6.86
C MET A 140 -14.01 -16.20 7.74
N THR A 141 -14.97 -15.33 7.45
CA THR A 141 -16.11 -15.08 8.36
C THR A 141 -17.35 -15.91 8.03
N GLY A 142 -17.49 -16.37 6.79
CA GLY A 142 -18.69 -17.02 6.27
C GLY A 142 -19.89 -16.09 6.09
N GLU A 143 -19.68 -14.76 6.12
CA GLU A 143 -20.78 -13.79 6.20
C GLU A 143 -20.91 -12.88 4.98
N ASP A 144 -22.10 -12.86 4.40
CA ASP A 144 -22.44 -11.98 3.27
C ASP A 144 -22.88 -10.58 3.70
N LYS A 145 -23.03 -10.35 5.01
CA LYS A 145 -23.48 -9.08 5.58
C LYS A 145 -22.41 -7.99 5.51
N LEU A 146 -21.13 -8.38 5.56
CA LEU A 146 -20.01 -7.45 5.45
C LEU A 146 -19.92 -6.96 4.00
N LYS A 147 -20.37 -5.73 3.75
CA LYS A 147 -20.31 -5.11 2.43
C LYS A 147 -19.08 -4.24 2.30
N VAL A 148 -18.27 -4.53 1.29
CA VAL A 148 -17.08 -3.76 0.94
C VAL A 148 -17.40 -2.82 -0.23
N TYR A 149 -17.04 -1.55 -0.09
CA TYR A 149 -17.23 -0.50 -1.10
C TYR A 149 -15.92 0.20 -1.42
N SER A 150 -15.88 0.93 -2.55
CA SER A 150 -14.70 1.69 -2.95
C SER A 150 -14.53 2.96 -2.10
N LEU A 151 -13.32 3.09 -1.57
CA LEU A 151 -12.84 4.24 -0.83
C LEU A 151 -12.65 5.46 -1.76
N ASP A 152 -12.23 5.23 -3.00
CA ASP A 152 -12.13 6.25 -4.04
C ASP A 152 -13.48 6.93 -4.31
N MET A 153 -14.54 6.14 -4.42
CA MET A 153 -15.90 6.68 -4.59
C MET A 153 -16.38 7.41 -3.33
N LEU A 154 -16.05 6.89 -2.14
CA LEU A 154 -16.36 7.56 -0.88
C LEU A 154 -15.65 8.92 -0.79
N PHE A 155 -14.35 8.97 -1.06
CA PHE A 155 -13.57 10.19 -1.03
C PHE A 155 -14.06 11.21 -2.05
N GLN A 156 -14.37 10.77 -3.28
CA GLN A 156 -14.97 11.63 -4.30
C GLN A 156 -16.27 12.27 -3.80
N HIS A 157 -17.11 11.47 -3.14
CA HIS A 157 -18.37 11.95 -2.59
C HIS A 157 -18.14 12.96 -1.46
N ILE A 158 -17.29 12.65 -0.49
CA ILE A 158 -16.93 13.57 0.61
C ILE A 158 -16.37 14.88 0.04
N HIS A 159 -15.42 14.79 -0.89
CA HIS A 159 -14.82 15.96 -1.53
C HIS A 159 -15.87 16.79 -2.29
N SER A 160 -16.88 16.15 -2.91
CA SER A 160 -17.97 16.84 -3.58
C SER A 160 -18.91 17.60 -2.64
N VAL A 161 -19.08 17.11 -1.42
CA VAL A 161 -19.93 17.74 -0.40
C VAL A 161 -19.20 18.89 0.29
N LEU A 162 -17.90 18.72 0.59
CA LEU A 162 -17.14 19.68 1.41
C LEU A 162 -16.42 20.77 0.60
N ILE A 163 -15.98 20.46 -0.62
CA ILE A 163 -15.09 21.34 -1.40
C ILE A 163 -15.68 21.59 -2.79
N LYS A 164 -15.62 20.59 -3.66
CA LYS A 164 -16.14 20.63 -5.03
C LYS A 164 -16.18 19.23 -5.61
N LYS A 165 -17.05 18.99 -6.58
CA LYS A 165 -17.06 17.72 -7.29
C LYS A 165 -15.79 17.53 -8.13
N ILE A 166 -15.12 16.39 -7.96
CA ILE A 166 -13.96 15.98 -8.77
C ILE A 166 -14.29 14.70 -9.57
N PRO A 167 -13.62 14.44 -10.70
CA PRO A 167 -13.70 13.15 -11.39
C PRO A 167 -13.19 11.98 -10.53
N LEU A 168 -13.62 10.75 -10.82
CA LEU A 168 -13.24 9.57 -10.03
C LEU A 168 -11.74 9.28 -10.15
N HIS A 169 -11.13 9.45 -11.32
CA HIS A 169 -9.69 9.22 -11.49
C HIS A 169 -8.85 10.12 -10.59
N VAL A 170 -9.21 11.40 -10.43
CA VAL A 170 -8.53 12.33 -9.52
C VAL A 170 -8.63 11.84 -8.06
N SER A 171 -9.79 11.31 -7.68
CA SER A 171 -10.00 10.72 -6.35
C SER A 171 -9.09 9.51 -6.12
N THR A 172 -9.01 8.63 -7.12
CA THR A 172 -8.14 7.45 -7.10
C THR A 172 -6.66 7.83 -7.05
N ASP A 173 -6.24 8.82 -7.84
CA ASP A 173 -4.85 9.29 -7.86
C ASP A 173 -4.44 9.83 -6.48
N VAL A 174 -5.32 10.61 -5.83
CA VAL A 174 -5.08 11.14 -4.49
C VAL A 174 -4.88 10.04 -3.44
N ILE A 175 -5.73 9.01 -3.44
CA ILE A 175 -5.64 7.93 -2.45
C ILE A 175 -4.44 7.01 -2.73
N ASN A 176 -4.00 6.92 -3.99
CA ASN A 176 -2.83 6.15 -4.40
C ASN A 176 -1.53 6.96 -4.41
N GLU A 177 -1.53 8.20 -3.89
CA GLU A 177 -0.29 8.96 -3.74
C GLU A 177 0.74 8.18 -2.92
N SER A 178 2.00 8.19 -3.36
CA SER A 178 3.12 7.49 -2.71
C SER A 178 3.64 8.18 -1.44
N LEU A 179 2.93 9.21 -0.96
CA LEU A 179 3.22 9.89 0.30
C LEU A 179 3.17 8.89 1.45
N TRP A 180 4.25 8.85 2.24
CA TRP A 180 4.44 7.96 3.39
C TRP A 180 4.46 6.46 3.07
N GLU A 181 4.62 6.07 1.81
CA GLU A 181 4.68 4.66 1.40
C GLU A 181 5.75 3.84 2.16
N TYR A 182 6.87 4.46 2.49
CA TYR A 182 7.98 3.86 3.25
C TYR A 182 8.06 4.34 4.70
N HIS A 183 6.99 4.95 5.22
CA HIS A 183 6.98 5.42 6.60
C HIS A 183 6.84 4.23 7.55
N VAL A 184 7.89 3.93 8.32
CA VAL A 184 7.93 2.73 9.18
C VAL A 184 6.94 2.82 10.35
N GLY A 185 6.76 4.01 10.94
CA GLY A 185 5.86 4.25 12.08
C GLY A 185 4.36 4.01 11.84
N ILE A 186 3.94 3.65 10.62
CA ILE A 186 2.53 3.32 10.30
C ILE A 186 2.34 1.86 9.89
N ALA A 187 3.42 1.07 9.83
CA ALA A 187 3.36 -0.35 9.51
C ALA A 187 3.02 -1.20 10.75
N CYS A 188 2.82 -2.50 10.53
CA CYS A 188 2.71 -3.43 11.64
C CYS A 188 4.10 -3.73 12.26
N LYS A 189 4.10 -4.13 13.53
CA LYS A 189 5.33 -4.44 14.26
C LYS A 189 6.21 -5.46 13.55
N TRP A 190 5.60 -6.50 12.95
CA TRP A 190 6.35 -7.53 12.26
C TRP A 190 7.13 -6.99 11.06
N HIS A 191 6.50 -6.16 10.22
CA HIS A 191 7.19 -5.53 9.07
C HIS A 191 8.27 -4.55 9.52
N ILE A 192 8.06 -3.80 10.61
CA ILE A 192 9.07 -2.90 11.17
C ILE A 192 10.31 -3.68 11.63
N ASP A 193 10.09 -4.79 12.33
CA ASP A 193 11.16 -5.56 12.95
C ASP A 193 11.90 -6.47 11.95
N ASN A 194 11.22 -6.97 10.91
CA ASN A 194 11.75 -8.05 10.05
C ASN A 194 11.86 -7.72 8.55
N GLU A 195 11.02 -6.84 8.01
CA GLU A 195 10.86 -6.68 6.56
C GLU A 195 10.54 -5.22 6.19
N GLN A 196 11.45 -4.30 6.52
CA GLN A 196 11.25 -2.85 6.36
C GLN A 196 11.01 -2.43 4.89
N ASP A 197 11.64 -3.13 3.94
CA ASP A 197 11.45 -2.89 2.50
C ASP A 197 10.02 -3.22 2.02
N SER A 198 9.30 -4.06 2.77
CA SER A 198 7.92 -4.47 2.48
C SER A 198 6.86 -3.65 3.24
N VAL A 199 7.26 -2.64 4.03
CA VAL A 199 6.33 -1.75 4.76
C VAL A 199 5.27 -1.12 3.85
N ARG A 200 5.61 -0.82 2.60
CA ARG A 200 4.69 -0.29 1.59
C ARG A 200 3.52 -1.20 1.26
N TYR A 201 3.67 -2.50 1.51
CA TYR A 201 2.64 -3.52 1.26
C TYR A 201 1.97 -4.01 2.55
N CYS A 202 2.40 -3.52 3.72
CA CYS A 202 1.74 -3.80 4.97
C CYS A 202 0.32 -3.21 4.95
N THR A 203 -0.69 -4.04 5.18
CA THR A 203 -2.10 -3.63 5.16
C THR A 203 -2.40 -2.53 6.19
N MET A 204 -1.69 -2.51 7.32
CA MET A 204 -1.83 -1.45 8.34
C MET A 204 -1.27 -0.11 7.83
N SER A 205 -0.13 -0.15 7.15
CA SER A 205 0.42 1.03 6.47
C SER A 205 -0.53 1.54 5.39
N CYS A 206 -1.11 0.65 4.58
CA CYS A 206 -2.09 1.02 3.55
C CYS A 206 -3.29 1.77 4.14
N VAL A 207 -3.99 1.20 5.13
CA VAL A 207 -5.20 1.84 5.68
C VAL A 207 -4.90 3.18 6.36
N LYS A 208 -3.76 3.31 7.04
CA LYS A 208 -3.33 4.57 7.66
C LYS A 208 -3.00 5.62 6.61
N ARG A 209 -2.25 5.26 5.57
CA ARG A 209 -1.93 6.19 4.45
C ARG A 209 -3.18 6.74 3.81
N TRP A 210 -4.15 5.90 3.48
CA TRP A 210 -5.37 6.36 2.83
C TRP A 210 -6.13 7.37 3.69
N VAL A 211 -6.28 7.11 5.00
CA VAL A 211 -6.93 8.05 5.92
C VAL A 211 -6.15 9.37 6.04
N PHE A 212 -4.83 9.30 6.17
CA PHE A 212 -4.00 10.51 6.27
C PHE A 212 -4.02 11.34 4.98
N LEU A 213 -4.00 10.69 3.81
CA LEU A 213 -4.17 11.35 2.52
C LEU A 213 -5.54 12.03 2.43
N MET A 214 -6.62 11.35 2.82
CA MET A 214 -7.95 11.95 2.86
C MET A 214 -8.00 13.19 3.77
N CYS A 215 -7.47 13.10 5.00
CA CYS A 215 -7.40 14.23 5.94
C CYS A 215 -6.58 15.41 5.37
N ARG A 216 -5.44 15.12 4.74
CA ARG A 216 -4.57 16.12 4.10
C ARG A 216 -5.30 16.85 2.98
N HIS A 217 -5.90 16.12 2.04
CA HIS A 217 -6.52 16.70 0.85
C HIS A 217 -7.86 17.39 1.13
N ILE A 218 -8.58 16.97 2.17
CA ILE A 218 -9.82 17.68 2.59
C ILE A 218 -9.50 19.00 3.30
N GLY A 219 -8.34 19.13 3.94
CA GLY A 219 -7.99 20.33 4.69
C GLY A 219 -8.83 20.47 5.96
N MET A 220 -8.51 19.65 6.97
CA MET A 220 -9.26 19.48 8.22
C MET A 220 -9.73 20.77 8.92
N VAL A 221 -8.88 21.79 8.99
CA VAL A 221 -9.21 23.06 9.66
C VAL A 221 -10.33 23.79 8.91
N LEU A 222 -10.25 23.83 7.58
CA LEU A 222 -11.24 24.53 6.75
C LEU A 222 -12.55 23.75 6.67
N ALA A 223 -12.47 22.42 6.51
CA ALA A 223 -13.63 21.58 6.30
C ALA A 223 -14.42 21.27 7.60
N PHE A 224 -13.73 21.17 8.74
CA PHE A 224 -14.35 20.70 9.99
C PHE A 224 -14.02 21.55 11.22
N GLY A 225 -13.18 22.59 11.10
CA GLY A 225 -12.73 23.38 12.25
C GLY A 225 -11.83 22.61 13.21
N VAL A 226 -11.22 21.52 12.75
CA VAL A 226 -10.40 20.61 13.57
C VAL A 226 -8.93 20.82 13.26
N VAL A 227 -8.12 21.02 14.30
CA VAL A 227 -6.66 21.05 14.18
C VAL A 227 -6.17 19.61 14.03
N PRO A 228 -5.47 19.26 12.93
CA PRO A 228 -4.90 17.93 12.76
C PRO A 228 -4.00 17.55 13.93
N GLU A 229 -4.22 16.37 14.48
CA GLU A 229 -3.38 15.77 15.51
C GLU A 229 -2.45 14.70 14.92
N GLU A 230 -1.20 14.73 15.35
CA GLU A 230 -0.17 13.75 15.01
C GLU A 230 -0.59 12.34 15.46
N GLY A 231 -0.30 11.32 14.64
CA GLY A 231 -0.70 9.94 14.87
C GLY A 231 -2.20 9.66 14.65
N LYS A 232 -3.05 10.69 14.59
CA LYS A 232 -4.50 10.55 14.36
C LYS A 232 -4.94 11.00 12.97
N HIS A 233 -4.36 12.07 12.44
CA HIS A 233 -4.72 12.67 11.15
C HIS A 233 -3.56 12.69 10.14
N TYR A 234 -2.34 12.55 10.64
CA TYR A 234 -1.11 12.41 9.86
C TYR A 234 -0.12 11.53 10.65
N PRO A 235 0.91 10.95 10.00
CA PRO A 235 1.88 10.10 10.68
C PRO A 235 2.62 10.82 11.80
N VAL A 236 3.10 10.05 12.78
CA VAL A 236 4.05 10.57 13.78
C VAL A 236 5.39 10.81 13.09
N GLU A 237 5.95 12.00 13.19
CA GLU A 237 7.28 12.30 12.67
C GLU A 237 8.31 11.52 13.48
N GLU A 238 9.07 10.66 12.82
CA GLU A 238 10.25 10.07 13.46
C GLU A 238 11.38 11.10 13.49
N PRO A 239 12.16 11.17 14.58
CA PRO A 239 13.38 11.95 14.58
C PRO A 239 14.28 11.41 13.46
N VAL A 240 14.61 12.27 12.50
CA VAL A 240 15.46 11.91 11.37
C VAL A 240 16.82 11.47 11.92
N VAL A 241 17.03 10.16 12.06
CA VAL A 241 18.37 9.58 12.19
C VAL A 241 18.96 9.62 10.80
N SER A 242 19.43 10.79 10.38
CA SER A 242 20.08 10.91 9.09
C SER A 242 21.37 10.08 9.16
N THR A 243 21.48 9.10 8.27
CA THR A 243 22.80 8.57 7.93
C THR A 243 23.52 9.71 7.23
N VAL A 244 24.39 10.43 7.94
CA VAL A 244 25.30 11.38 7.32
C VAL A 244 26.22 10.58 6.41
N VAL A 245 25.87 10.50 5.12
CA VAL A 245 26.78 9.97 4.12
C VAL A 245 27.92 10.97 4.02
N ASN A 246 29.06 10.64 4.63
CA ASN A 246 30.28 11.40 4.45
C ASN A 246 30.76 11.15 3.02
N LEU A 247 30.21 11.91 2.07
CA LEU A 247 30.55 11.87 0.64
C LEU A 247 32.08 11.82 0.41
N PRO A 248 32.90 12.63 1.10
CA PRO A 248 34.36 12.55 1.00
C PRO A 248 34.94 11.15 1.30
N LEU A 249 34.44 10.46 2.32
CA LEU A 249 34.89 9.12 2.72
C LEU A 249 34.45 8.04 1.71
N LEU A 250 33.27 8.20 1.11
CA LEU A 250 32.77 7.33 0.05
C LEU A 250 33.62 7.47 -1.23
N MET A 251 34.03 8.70 -1.56
CA MET A 251 34.90 8.97 -2.71
C MET A 251 36.35 8.50 -2.50
N GLN A 252 36.85 8.48 -1.25
CA GLN A 252 38.17 7.92 -0.93
C GLN A 252 38.22 6.40 -1.15
N ASN A 253 37.12 5.69 -0.88
CA ASN A 253 37.04 4.23 -1.08
C ASN A 253 36.82 3.82 -2.54
N LEU A 254 36.45 4.76 -3.42
CA LEU A 254 36.30 4.55 -4.87
C LEU A 254 37.57 4.87 -5.66
N ASN A 255 38.64 5.35 -5.01
CA ASN A 255 39.95 5.50 -5.64
C ASN A 255 40.56 4.12 -5.92
N MET A 256 40.25 3.58 -7.10
CA MET A 256 41.03 2.52 -7.73
C MET A 256 42.50 2.94 -7.79
N PRO A 257 43.46 2.06 -7.50
CA PRO A 257 44.88 2.40 -7.62
C PRO A 257 45.21 2.69 -9.09
N ASN A 258 45.77 3.86 -9.34
CA ASN A 258 46.43 4.21 -10.59
C ASN A 258 47.68 3.35 -10.76
N ASP A 259 47.53 2.10 -11.18
CA ASP A 259 48.64 1.36 -11.75
C ASP A 259 48.18 0.47 -12.91
N MET A 260 48.06 1.12 -14.07
CA MET A 260 47.99 0.43 -15.35
C MET A 260 48.89 1.15 -16.36
N SER A 261 50.15 1.41 -15.98
CA SER A 261 51.17 2.01 -16.85
C SER A 261 52.28 1.03 -17.24
N SER A 262 52.10 -0.29 -17.09
CA SER A 262 53.13 -1.26 -17.50
C SER A 262 52.54 -2.51 -18.13
N ARG A 263 52.05 -2.37 -19.39
CA ARG A 263 51.95 -3.45 -20.38
C ARG A 263 51.46 -2.88 -21.72
N ILE A 264 52.39 -2.29 -22.48
CA ILE A 264 52.20 -2.07 -23.92
C ILE A 264 53.00 -3.15 -24.65
N PRO A 265 52.36 -4.12 -25.33
CA PRO A 265 53.01 -4.85 -26.40
C PRO A 265 53.10 -3.93 -27.63
N SER A 266 54.33 -3.62 -28.03
CA SER A 266 54.65 -2.88 -29.25
C SER A 266 54.36 -3.71 -30.50
N ALA A 267 53.38 -3.30 -31.31
CA ALA A 267 53.43 -3.29 -32.78
C ALA A 267 52.02 -3.10 -33.35
N ILE A 268 51.78 -1.99 -34.06
CA ILE A 268 50.68 -1.83 -35.01
C ILE A 268 51.33 -1.65 -36.39
N PRO A 269 51.06 -2.51 -37.39
CA PRO A 269 51.52 -2.28 -38.74
C PRO A 269 50.65 -1.20 -39.41
N THR A 270 51.32 -0.26 -40.08
CA THR A 270 50.72 0.86 -40.82
C THR A 270 49.93 0.41 -42.05
N PRO A 271 48.74 0.97 -42.34
CA PRO A 271 48.12 0.86 -43.66
C PRO A 271 48.55 2.02 -44.57
N SER A 272 48.86 1.69 -45.82
CA SER A 272 49.20 2.60 -46.92
C SER A 272 47.98 3.36 -47.47
N PRO A 273 48.15 4.58 -48.05
CA PRO A 273 47.03 5.44 -48.44
C PRO A 273 46.60 5.24 -49.90
N MET A 274 45.30 5.32 -50.18
CA MET A 274 44.78 5.64 -51.53
C MET A 274 43.44 6.39 -51.49
N THR A 275 43.55 7.67 -51.90
CA THR A 275 42.70 8.49 -52.80
C THR A 275 41.16 8.56 -52.71
N GLN A 276 40.72 9.81 -52.79
CA GLN A 276 39.37 10.38 -52.78
C GLN A 276 38.46 9.93 -53.93
N GLU A 277 37.14 9.88 -53.70
CA GLU A 277 36.16 10.75 -54.38
C GLU A 277 34.74 10.67 -53.77
N ALA A 278 33.90 11.63 -54.14
CA ALA A 278 32.70 12.16 -53.50
C ALA A 278 31.46 11.26 -53.47
N THR A 279 30.54 11.50 -52.51
CA THR A 279 29.19 12.05 -52.77
C THR A 279 28.38 12.26 -51.47
N TRP A 280 27.44 13.20 -51.55
CA TRP A 280 26.78 13.96 -50.49
C TRP A 280 25.35 13.47 -50.15
N VAL A 281 24.96 13.60 -48.87
CA VAL A 281 23.60 13.86 -48.32
C VAL A 281 22.51 12.80 -48.55
N LYS A 282 21.97 12.22 -47.46
CA LYS A 282 20.55 12.34 -47.02
C LYS A 282 20.17 11.32 -45.93
N LEU A 283 19.17 11.71 -45.14
CA LEU A 283 18.31 10.92 -44.23
C LEU A 283 18.69 10.90 -42.74
N TRP A 284 18.51 12.06 -42.10
CA TRP A 284 17.86 12.13 -40.78
C TRP A 284 16.34 12.26 -41.00
N ASN A 285 15.57 11.30 -40.50
CA ASN A 285 14.30 11.49 -39.77
C ASN A 285 13.46 10.20 -39.74
N CYS A 286 12.64 10.12 -38.68
CA CYS A 286 11.66 9.10 -38.31
C CYS A 286 12.30 7.96 -37.48
N ILE A 287 11.75 7.55 -36.33
CA ILE A 287 10.33 7.32 -36.05
C ILE A 287 10.07 7.51 -34.54
N PHE A 288 9.11 8.38 -34.19
CA PHE A 288 8.20 8.19 -33.07
C PHE A 288 6.93 7.54 -33.64
N PHE A 289 6.53 6.41 -33.10
CA PHE A 289 5.14 6.00 -32.85
C PHE A 289 5.15 4.96 -31.74
#